data_AF-A0A3D0M0Z8-F1
#
_entry.id   AF-A0A3D0M0Z8-F1
#
_cell.length_a   1.000
_cell.length_b   1.000
_cell.length_c   1.000
_cell.angle_alpha   90.00
_cell.angle_beta   90.00
_cell.angle_gamma   90.00
#
_symmetry.space_group_name_H-M   'P 1'
#
loop_
_entity.id
_entity.type
_entity.pdbx_description
1 polymer ?
#
loop_
_entity_poly.entity_id
_entity_poly.type
_entity_poly.pdbx_seq_one_letter_code
_entity_poly.pdbx_strand_id
1 'polypeptide(L)'
;MSNDTDVFILYACNMHKERASMRVIAVSDDRETFCAVIGDEILQEHMDFKGFSGQKGFDGFREDIIRGEISFANLDYGYVEKYEFVNRTDHLQVYEWLQMDNAKYEAIRNGEILQGVEAERLRQILDRALSSAALDYRGAELYDYLRNTLEMRDDEIAKSGLNLSEFYADYEPEMDMEDEYGQEP
;
A
#
# COMPACT_ATOMS: atom_id res chain seq x y z
N MET A 1 16.87 12.89 5.30
CA MET A 1 17.50 12.15 4.20
C MET A 1 16.83 10.80 4.19
N SER A 2 16.03 10.49 3.17
CA SER A 2 15.42 9.17 3.04
C SER A 2 16.55 8.16 2.87
N ASN A 3 16.68 7.20 3.79
CA ASN A 3 17.45 6.00 3.51
C ASN A 3 16.52 5.11 2.68
N ASP A 4 16.41 5.40 1.39
CA ASP A 4 15.82 4.46 0.42
C ASP A 4 16.84 3.34 0.24
N THR A 5 16.87 2.44 1.22
CA THR A 5 17.60 1.19 1.13
C THR A 5 16.74 0.25 0.30
N ASP A 6 17.28 -0.27 -0.79
CA ASP A 6 16.59 -1.23 -1.63
C ASP A 6 16.94 -2.66 -1.19
N VAL A 7 15.95 -3.53 -1.12
CA VAL A 7 16.14 -4.97 -0.91
C VAL A 7 16.07 -5.67 -2.26
N PHE A 8 17.08 -6.47 -2.56
CA PHE A 8 17.15 -7.28 -3.77
C PHE A 8 16.85 -8.74 -3.43
N ILE A 9 16.04 -9.38 -4.26
CA ILE A 9 15.74 -10.81 -4.19
C ILE A 9 16.23 -11.47 -5.47
N LEU A 10 17.13 -12.45 -5.34
CA LEU A 10 17.59 -13.29 -6.44
C LEU A 10 16.77 -14.57 -6.47
N TYR A 11 16.21 -14.88 -7.63
CA TYR A 11 15.53 -16.13 -7.92
C TYR A 11 16.33 -16.92 -8.95
N ALA A 12 16.45 -18.24 -8.73
CA ALA A 12 16.71 -19.19 -9.80
C ALA A 12 15.39 -19.54 -10.48
N CYS A 13 15.39 -19.71 -11.80
CA CYS A 13 14.19 -20.02 -12.57
C CYS A 13 14.54 -20.72 -13.89
N ASN A 14 13.52 -21.16 -14.62
CA ASN A 14 13.72 -21.62 -16.00
C ASN A 14 14.07 -20.46 -16.93
N MET A 15 14.53 -20.76 -18.14
CA MET A 15 14.93 -19.76 -19.14
C MET A 15 13.81 -18.77 -19.49
N HIS A 16 12.54 -19.17 -19.32
CA HIS A 16 11.38 -18.32 -19.58
C HIS A 16 10.96 -17.45 -18.39
N LYS A 17 11.67 -17.56 -17.26
CA LYS A 17 11.42 -16.79 -16.02
C LYS A 17 9.97 -16.92 -15.55
N GLU A 18 9.39 -18.11 -15.71
CA GLU A 18 8.02 -18.37 -15.28
C GLU A 18 7.94 -18.36 -13.75
N ARG A 19 6.96 -17.65 -13.19
CA ARG A 19 6.79 -17.51 -11.74
C ARG A 19 6.69 -18.86 -11.01
N ALA A 20 6.08 -19.86 -11.63
CA ALA A 20 5.95 -21.21 -11.05
C ALA A 20 7.30 -21.95 -10.95
N SER A 21 8.32 -21.53 -11.71
CA SER A 21 9.67 -22.11 -11.67
C SER A 21 10.62 -21.37 -10.71
N MET A 22 10.20 -20.23 -10.16
CA MET A 22 11.06 -19.37 -9.35
C MET A 22 11.31 -19.98 -7.97
N ARG A 23 12.60 -20.02 -7.59
CA ARG A 23 13.06 -20.39 -6.25
C ARG A 23 13.99 -19.30 -5.73
N VAL A 24 13.71 -18.78 -4.54
CA VAL A 24 14.57 -17.79 -3.88
C VAL A 24 15.95 -18.41 -3.62
N ILE A 25 17.00 -17.69 -4.04
CA ILE A 25 18.41 -18.03 -3.77
C ILE A 25 18.97 -17.11 -2.69
N ALA A 26 18.72 -15.80 -2.81
CA ALA A 26 19.21 -14.83 -1.84
C ALA A 26 18.30 -13.61 -1.72
N VAL A 27 18.36 -12.98 -0.55
CA VAL A 27 17.73 -11.70 -0.23
C VAL A 27 18.79 -10.84 0.47
N SER A 28 19.03 -9.63 -0.02
CA SER A 28 19.99 -8.72 0.60
C SER A 28 19.68 -7.26 0.25
N ASP A 29 19.91 -6.39 1.22
CA ASP A 29 19.95 -4.93 1.06
C ASP A 29 21.36 -4.40 0.73
N ASP A 30 22.39 -5.25 0.86
CA ASP A 30 23.75 -4.93 0.47
C ASP A 30 24.03 -5.37 -0.98
N ARG A 31 24.22 -4.37 -1.85
CA ARG A 31 24.46 -4.59 -3.28
C ARG A 31 25.74 -5.38 -3.54
N GLU A 32 26.79 -5.20 -2.74
CA GLU A 32 28.07 -5.89 -2.96
C GLU A 32 27.94 -7.38 -2.65
N THR A 33 27.37 -7.73 -1.48
CA THR A 33 27.03 -9.12 -1.13
C THR A 33 26.08 -9.73 -2.15
N PHE A 34 25.07 -9.00 -2.60
CA PHE A 34 24.11 -9.50 -3.59
C PHE A 34 24.79 -9.84 -4.93
N CYS A 35 25.67 -8.97 -5.43
CA CYS A 35 26.46 -9.24 -6.63
C CYS A 35 27.42 -10.43 -6.43
N ALA A 36 28.01 -10.59 -5.25
CA ALA A 36 28.89 -11.73 -4.96
C ALA A 36 28.14 -13.07 -5.05
N VAL A 37 26.90 -13.14 -4.53
CA VAL A 37 26.06 -14.35 -4.65
C VAL A 37 25.73 -14.66 -6.11
N ILE A 38 25.35 -13.64 -6.90
CA ILE A 38 25.11 -13.84 -8.34
C ILE A 38 26.37 -14.38 -9.04
N GLY A 39 27.53 -13.82 -8.71
CA GLY A 39 28.81 -14.28 -9.25
C GLY A 39 29.11 -15.75 -8.92
N ASP A 40 28.82 -16.19 -7.69
CA ASP A 40 28.96 -17.59 -7.29
C ASP A 40 28.00 -18.51 -8.05
N GLU A 41 26.72 -18.15 -8.18
CA GLU A 41 25.75 -18.93 -8.96
C GLU A 41 26.14 -19.07 -10.44
N ILE A 42 26.77 -18.04 -11.02
CA ILE A 42 27.32 -18.12 -12.39
C ILE A 42 28.53 -19.06 -12.43
N LEU A 43 29.45 -18.97 -11.47
CA LEU A 43 30.64 -19.84 -11.39
C LEU A 43 30.28 -21.32 -11.20
N GLN A 44 29.23 -21.61 -10.42
CA GLN A 44 28.69 -22.96 -10.24
C GLN A 44 27.82 -23.45 -11.42
N GLU A 45 27.72 -22.65 -12.49
CA GLU A 45 26.95 -22.97 -13.70
C GLU A 45 25.43 -23.18 -13.42
N HIS A 46 24.90 -22.56 -12.38
CA HIS A 46 23.46 -22.55 -12.09
C HIS A 46 22.73 -21.40 -12.80
N MET A 47 23.46 -20.34 -13.14
CA MET A 47 22.97 -19.19 -13.89
C MET A 47 23.95 -18.82 -14.99
N ASP A 48 23.43 -18.20 -16.05
CA ASP A 48 24.28 -17.64 -17.09
C ASP A 48 24.20 -16.12 -17.07
N PHE A 49 25.25 -15.48 -17.56
CA PHE A 49 25.27 -14.04 -17.80
C PHE A 49 25.56 -13.76 -19.27
N LYS A 50 24.63 -13.06 -19.93
CA LYS A 50 24.65 -12.80 -21.37
C LYS A 50 24.83 -14.09 -22.20
N GLY A 51 24.16 -15.18 -21.78
CA GLY A 51 24.23 -16.49 -22.43
C GLY A 51 25.52 -17.29 -22.19
N PHE A 52 26.36 -16.92 -21.22
CA PHE A 52 27.56 -17.67 -20.85
C PHE A 52 27.53 -18.10 -19.38
N SER A 53 27.89 -19.36 -19.12
CA SER A 53 28.02 -19.94 -17.78
C SER A 53 29.48 -19.97 -17.30
N GLY A 54 29.68 -20.34 -16.04
CA GLY A 54 30.99 -20.65 -15.45
C GLY A 54 31.95 -19.46 -15.49
N GLN A 55 33.23 -19.73 -15.70
CA GLN A 55 34.28 -18.69 -15.71
C GLN A 55 34.00 -17.59 -16.74
N LYS A 56 33.50 -17.96 -17.93
CA LYS A 56 33.27 -16.98 -19.02
C LYS A 56 32.10 -16.04 -18.68
N GLY A 57 31.01 -16.58 -18.14
CA GLY A 57 29.90 -15.78 -17.64
C GLY A 57 30.34 -14.83 -16.52
N PHE A 58 31.11 -15.38 -15.57
CA PHE A 58 31.62 -14.64 -14.43
C PHE A 58 32.56 -13.50 -14.84
N ASP A 59 33.47 -13.71 -15.80
CA ASP A 59 34.36 -12.67 -16.30
C ASP A 59 33.58 -11.50 -16.91
N GLY A 60 32.55 -11.80 -17.72
CA GLY A 60 31.66 -10.78 -18.28
C GLY A 60 30.85 -10.04 -17.21
N PHE A 61 30.33 -10.75 -16.22
CA PHE A 61 29.61 -10.17 -15.09
C PHE A 61 30.50 -9.24 -14.26
N ARG A 62 31.72 -9.67 -13.96
CA ARG A 62 32.72 -8.88 -13.24
C ARG A 62 33.12 -7.62 -14.01
N GLU A 63 33.31 -7.71 -15.32
CA GLU A 63 33.62 -6.52 -16.14
C GLU A 63 32.52 -5.46 -16.06
N ASP A 64 31.25 -5.87 -16.19
CA ASP A 64 30.10 -4.97 -16.09
C ASP A 64 30.00 -4.33 -14.68
N ILE A 65 30.31 -5.08 -13.62
CA ILE A 65 30.39 -4.54 -12.25
C ILE A 65 31.49 -3.47 -12.15
N ILE A 66 32.71 -3.75 -12.63
CA ILE A 66 33.84 -2.81 -12.55
C ILE A 66 33.55 -1.53 -13.33
N ARG A 67 32.83 -1.63 -14.45
CA ARG A 67 32.40 -0.49 -15.26
C ARG A 67 31.21 0.26 -14.68
N GLY A 68 30.51 -0.30 -13.69
CA GLY A 68 29.28 0.27 -13.14
C GLY A 68 28.08 0.15 -14.08
N GLU A 69 28.15 -0.72 -15.09
CA GLU A 69 27.16 -0.90 -16.16
C GLU A 69 26.29 -2.15 -15.95
N ILE A 70 26.34 -2.74 -14.76
CA ILE A 70 25.66 -4.00 -14.47
C ILE A 70 24.14 -3.89 -14.63
N SER A 71 23.60 -4.79 -15.46
CA SER A 71 22.17 -4.99 -15.64
C SER A 71 21.79 -6.45 -15.34
N PHE A 72 21.00 -6.65 -14.30
CA PHE A 72 20.51 -7.98 -13.91
C PHE A 72 19.52 -8.59 -14.92
N ALA A 73 19.03 -7.81 -15.88
CA ALA A 73 18.23 -8.33 -16.99
C ALA A 73 19.01 -9.31 -17.88
N ASN A 74 20.34 -9.22 -17.88
CA ASN A 74 21.24 -10.08 -18.63
C ASN A 74 21.50 -11.45 -17.98
N LEU A 75 20.86 -11.76 -16.85
CA LEU A 75 20.89 -13.08 -16.25
C LEU A 75 19.94 -14.02 -17.00
N ASP A 76 20.44 -15.18 -17.39
CA ASP A 76 19.63 -16.33 -17.81
C ASP A 76 19.58 -17.34 -16.67
N TYR A 77 18.44 -18.02 -16.53
CA TYR A 77 18.10 -18.87 -15.38
C TYR A 77 18.12 -18.15 -14.00
N GLY A 78 18.33 -16.83 -14.02
CA GLY A 78 18.24 -15.94 -12.87
C GLY A 78 17.26 -14.80 -13.10
N TYR A 79 16.59 -14.36 -12.03
CA TYR A 79 15.73 -13.19 -12.02
C TYR A 79 15.93 -12.39 -10.73
N VAL A 80 16.00 -11.06 -10.85
CA VAL A 80 16.18 -10.16 -9.71
C VAL A 80 14.94 -9.29 -9.57
N GLU A 81 14.29 -9.37 -8.42
CA GLU A 81 13.28 -8.40 -7.99
C GLU A 81 13.90 -7.39 -7.03
N LYS A 82 13.41 -6.16 -7.12
CA LYS A 82 13.82 -5.04 -6.29
C LYS A 82 12.61 -4.52 -5.54
N TYR A 83 12.73 -4.39 -4.22
CA TYR A 83 11.70 -3.85 -3.34
C TYR A 83 12.29 -2.71 -2.52
N GLU A 84 11.44 -1.74 -2.18
CA GLU A 84 11.78 -0.73 -1.19
C GLU A 84 11.85 -1.40 0.20
N PHE A 85 12.86 -1.04 1.00
CA PHE A 85 12.95 -1.53 2.37
C PHE A 85 11.77 -0.99 3.18
N VAL A 86 10.99 -1.91 3.74
CA VAL A 86 9.84 -1.56 4.58
C VAL A 86 10.33 -1.09 5.94
N ASN A 87 10.13 0.20 6.26
CA ASN A 87 10.53 0.76 7.53
C ASN A 87 9.48 0.48 8.61
N ARG A 88 9.92 0.03 9.79
CA ARG A 88 9.05 -0.15 10.96
C ARG A 88 8.32 1.14 11.36
N THR A 89 8.92 2.30 11.13
CA THR A 89 8.39 3.61 11.51
C THR A 89 7.07 3.91 10.79
N ASP A 90 6.93 3.46 9.54
CA ASP A 90 5.71 3.66 8.74
C ASP A 90 4.54 2.79 9.21
N HIS A 91 4.83 1.80 10.05
CA HIS A 91 3.87 0.85 10.60
C HIS A 91 3.86 0.85 12.13
N LEU A 92 4.33 1.94 12.77
CA LEU A 92 4.55 1.99 14.22
C LEU A 92 3.29 1.67 15.03
N GLN A 93 2.13 2.21 14.63
CA GLN A 93 0.86 1.95 15.32
C GLN A 93 0.50 0.46 15.31
N VAL A 94 0.55 -0.18 14.14
CA VAL A 94 0.24 -1.61 14.01
C VAL A 94 1.27 -2.44 14.76
N TYR A 95 2.54 -2.06 14.69
CA TYR A 95 3.61 -2.71 15.45
C TYR A 95 3.35 -2.65 16.96
N GLU A 96 2.96 -1.49 17.48
CA GLU A 96 2.60 -1.32 18.90
C GLU A 96 1.39 -2.17 19.27
N TRP A 97 0.37 -2.23 18.42
CA TRP A 97 -0.82 -3.06 18.65
C TRP A 97 -0.50 -4.56 18.70
N LEU A 98 0.34 -5.05 17.79
CA LEU A 98 0.77 -6.46 17.75
C LEU A 98 1.53 -6.89 19.02
N GLN A 99 2.15 -5.96 19.73
CA GLN A 99 2.90 -6.22 20.97
C GLN A 99 2.12 -5.90 22.23
N MET A 100 0.92 -5.34 22.07
CA MET A 100 0.09 -4.92 23.18
C MET A 100 -0.57 -6.13 23.85
N ASP A 101 -0.83 -6.03 25.15
CA ASP A 101 -1.68 -7.00 25.83
C ASP A 101 -3.10 -7.01 25.24
N ASN A 102 -3.70 -8.19 25.12
CA ASN A 102 -5.02 -8.38 24.53
C ASN A 102 -6.10 -7.54 25.21
N ALA A 103 -6.07 -7.41 26.55
CA ALA A 103 -7.08 -6.61 27.25
C ALA A 103 -6.94 -5.12 26.91
N LYS A 104 -5.71 -4.64 26.76
CA LYS A 104 -5.44 -3.25 26.37
C LYS A 104 -5.80 -2.99 24.90
N TYR A 105 -5.55 -3.95 24.01
CA TYR A 105 -5.97 -3.87 22.61
C TYR A 105 -7.51 -3.87 22.48
N GLU A 106 -8.20 -4.78 23.16
CA GLU A 106 -9.66 -4.83 23.17
C GLU A 106 -10.27 -3.57 23.79
N ALA A 107 -9.66 -3.00 24.83
CA ALA A 107 -10.10 -1.72 25.39
C ALA A 107 -9.99 -0.57 24.38
N ILE A 108 -8.95 -0.53 23.53
CA ILE A 108 -8.83 0.44 22.44
C ILE A 108 -9.91 0.19 21.39
N ARG A 109 -10.05 -1.07 20.96
CA ARG A 109 -10.97 -1.49 19.90
C ARG A 109 -12.44 -1.23 20.26
N ASN A 110 -12.83 -1.55 21.49
CA ASN A 110 -14.21 -1.42 21.98
C ASN A 110 -14.48 -0.02 22.57
N GLY A 111 -13.51 0.89 22.50
CA GLY A 111 -13.64 2.26 22.99
C GLY A 111 -13.67 2.38 24.52
N GLU A 112 -13.34 1.32 25.27
CA GLU A 112 -13.25 1.36 26.73
C GLU A 112 -12.20 2.38 27.21
N ILE A 113 -11.16 2.65 26.41
CA ILE A 113 -10.19 3.73 26.70
C ILE A 113 -10.85 5.11 26.83
N LEU A 114 -12.05 5.30 26.26
CA LEU A 114 -12.80 6.54 26.31
C LEU A 114 -13.69 6.63 27.56
N GLN A 115 -13.89 5.53 28.31
CA GLN A 115 -14.78 5.50 29.49
C GLN A 115 -14.29 6.35 30.67
N GLY A 116 -13.07 6.88 30.63
CA GLY A 116 -12.52 7.81 31.64
C GLY A 116 -12.32 9.25 31.14
N VAL A 117 -12.73 9.57 29.90
CA VAL A 117 -12.59 10.91 29.34
C VAL A 117 -13.78 11.77 29.82
N GLU A 118 -13.48 12.93 30.40
CA GLU A 118 -14.51 13.91 30.79
C GLU A 118 -15.50 14.16 29.66
N ALA A 119 -16.81 14.19 29.97
CA ALA A 119 -17.87 14.18 28.96
C ALA A 119 -17.74 15.32 27.93
N GLU A 120 -17.31 16.50 28.39
CA GLU A 120 -17.07 17.65 27.52
C GLU A 120 -15.88 17.43 26.57
N ARG A 121 -14.81 16.81 27.07
CA ARG A 121 -13.64 16.47 26.27
C ARG A 121 -13.94 15.38 25.26
N LEU A 122 -14.74 14.38 25.65
CA LEU A 122 -15.20 13.31 24.76
C LEU A 122 -16.05 13.89 23.62
N ARG A 123 -16.97 14.81 23.92
CA ARG A 123 -17.74 15.54 22.90
C ARG A 123 -16.84 16.25 21.90
N GLN A 124 -15.85 17.00 22.36
CA GLN A 124 -14.93 17.72 21.46
C GLN A 124 -14.10 16.79 20.57
N ILE A 125 -13.71 15.63 21.08
CA ILE A 125 -12.97 14.62 20.29
C ILE A 125 -13.87 14.03 19.21
N LEU A 126 -15.10 13.65 19.58
CA LEU A 126 -16.08 13.09 18.64
C LEU A 126 -16.49 14.11 17.58
N ASP A 127 -16.74 15.36 17.97
CA ASP A 127 -17.11 16.45 17.06
C ASP A 127 -16.03 16.71 16.00
N ARG A 128 -14.75 16.72 16.40
CA ARG A 128 -13.62 16.85 15.47
C ARG A 128 -13.47 15.63 14.56
N ALA A 129 -13.65 14.42 15.08
CA ALA A 129 -13.56 13.20 14.30
C ALA A 129 -14.68 13.13 13.24
N LEU A 130 -15.92 13.47 13.63
CA LEU A 130 -17.06 13.54 12.73
C LEU A 130 -16.88 14.64 11.69
N SER A 131 -16.41 15.82 12.08
CA SER A 131 -16.11 16.92 11.16
C SER A 131 -15.03 16.53 10.15
N SER A 132 -13.98 15.83 10.59
CA SER A 132 -12.94 15.31 9.69
C SER A 132 -13.50 14.28 8.72
N ALA A 133 -14.32 13.35 9.20
CA ALA A 133 -14.96 12.34 8.34
C ALA A 133 -15.92 12.98 7.32
N ALA A 134 -16.66 14.02 7.72
CA ALA A 134 -17.55 14.77 6.82
C ALA A 134 -16.82 15.53 5.71
N LEU A 135 -15.54 15.88 5.92
CA LEU A 135 -14.72 16.52 4.89
C LEU A 135 -14.14 15.52 3.88
N ASP A 136 -13.92 14.26 4.27
CA ASP A 136 -13.29 13.23 3.43
C ASP A 136 -14.31 12.35 2.67
N TYR A 137 -15.53 12.18 3.19
CA TYR A 137 -16.58 11.37 2.56
C TYR A 137 -17.53 12.20 1.69
N ARG A 138 -18.02 11.63 0.58
CA ARG A 138 -19.19 12.17 -0.12
C ARG A 138 -20.40 12.05 0.81
N GLY A 139 -21.18 13.12 0.99
CA GLY A 139 -22.21 13.21 2.03
C GLY A 139 -23.13 11.99 2.18
N ALA A 140 -23.52 11.36 1.08
CA ALA A 140 -24.34 10.14 1.09
C ALA A 140 -23.65 8.92 1.73
N GLU A 141 -22.33 8.74 1.53
CA GLU A 141 -21.54 7.63 2.08
C GLU A 141 -21.39 7.77 3.61
N LEU A 142 -21.20 8.99 4.11
CA LEU A 142 -21.16 9.25 5.55
C LEU A 142 -22.53 9.02 6.20
N TYR A 143 -23.61 9.47 5.57
CA TYR A 143 -24.96 9.25 6.07
C TYR A 143 -25.31 7.76 6.13
N ASP A 144 -24.99 7.00 5.07
CA ASP A 144 -25.19 5.55 5.01
C ASP A 144 -24.45 4.83 6.15
N TYR A 145 -23.20 5.20 6.39
CA TYR A 145 -22.42 4.64 7.50
C TYR A 145 -23.03 4.95 8.88
N LEU A 146 -23.38 6.22 9.14
CA LEU A 146 -23.97 6.64 10.41
C LEU A 146 -25.32 5.96 10.67
N ARG A 147 -26.17 5.85 9.63
CA ARG A 147 -27.51 5.32 9.76
C ARG A 147 -27.55 3.80 9.78
N ASN A 148 -26.82 3.14 8.88
CA ASN A 148 -26.95 1.71 8.63
C ASN A 148 -25.87 0.87 9.33
N THR A 149 -24.70 1.45 9.64
CA THR A 149 -23.64 0.73 10.37
C THR A 149 -23.64 1.06 11.86
N LEU A 150 -23.80 2.34 12.21
CA LEU A 150 -23.83 2.79 13.61
C LEU A 150 -25.24 2.89 14.20
N GLU A 151 -26.27 2.52 13.41
CA GLU A 151 -27.68 2.49 13.81
C GLU A 151 -28.20 3.81 14.41
N MET A 152 -27.57 4.94 14.05
CA MET A 152 -27.95 6.26 14.57
C MET A 152 -29.24 6.75 13.92
N ARG A 153 -30.11 7.38 14.71
CA ARG A 153 -31.35 7.99 14.20
C ARG A 153 -31.05 9.34 13.56
N ASP A 154 -31.91 9.75 12.63
CA ASP A 154 -31.74 11.03 11.91
C ASP A 154 -31.73 12.23 12.86
N ASP A 155 -32.51 12.17 13.95
CA ASP A 155 -32.51 13.22 14.97
C ASP A 155 -31.22 13.25 15.81
N GLU A 156 -30.53 12.13 15.93
CA GLU A 156 -29.23 12.02 16.61
C GLU A 156 -28.10 12.54 15.72
N ILE A 157 -28.16 12.23 14.41
CA ILE A 157 -27.25 12.75 13.39
C ILE A 157 -27.42 14.28 13.24
N ALA A 158 -28.66 14.79 13.18
CA ALA A 158 -28.90 16.23 13.11
C ALA A 158 -28.40 16.98 14.36
N LYS A 159 -28.49 16.36 15.55
CA LYS A 159 -27.99 16.93 16.81
C LYS A 159 -26.47 16.92 16.92
N SER A 160 -25.76 16.15 16.11
CA SER A 160 -24.28 16.16 16.06
C SER A 160 -23.73 17.29 15.19
N GLY A 161 -24.57 18.23 14.75
CA GLY A 161 -24.15 19.37 13.92
C GLY A 161 -24.05 19.06 12.42
N LEU A 162 -24.44 17.85 12.00
CA LEU A 162 -24.49 17.46 10.60
C LEU A 162 -25.85 17.82 10.01
N ASN A 163 -25.85 18.62 8.93
CA ASN A 163 -27.09 18.96 8.26
C ASN A 163 -27.48 17.83 7.29
N LEU A 164 -28.58 17.14 7.59
CA LEU A 164 -29.06 16.03 6.76
C LEU A 164 -29.36 16.44 5.32
N SER A 165 -29.74 17.70 5.07
CA SER A 165 -29.97 18.19 3.70
C SER A 165 -28.68 18.31 2.88
N GLU A 166 -27.51 18.32 3.51
CA GLU A 166 -26.22 18.33 2.81
C GLU A 166 -25.82 16.93 2.33
N PHE A 167 -26.42 15.87 2.89
CA PHE A 167 -26.18 14.49 2.47
C PHE A 167 -27.03 14.07 1.27
N TYR A 168 -28.20 14.68 1.12
CA TYR A 168 -29.06 14.54 -0.04
C TYR A 168 -28.89 15.79 -0.90
N ALA A 169 -27.78 15.89 -1.64
CA ALA A 169 -27.72 16.85 -2.73
C ALA A 169 -28.93 16.57 -3.65
N ASP A 170 -29.77 17.59 -3.86
CA ASP A 170 -30.94 17.50 -4.72
C ASP A 170 -30.52 16.87 -6.05
N TYR A 171 -31.13 15.73 -6.37
CA TYR A 171 -31.08 15.18 -7.72
C TYR A 171 -31.80 16.21 -8.60
N GLU A 172 -31.07 17.12 -9.24
CA GLU A 172 -31.64 17.90 -10.35
C GLU A 172 -31.96 16.88 -11.44
N PRO A 173 -33.26 16.57 -11.71
CA PRO A 173 -33.57 15.79 -12.88
C PRO A 173 -33.12 16.65 -14.07
N GLU A 174 -32.32 16.08 -14.97
CA GLU A 174 -31.98 16.73 -16.24
C GLU A 174 -33.28 17.28 -16.82
N MET A 175 -33.39 18.61 -16.92
CA MET A 175 -34.55 19.22 -17.56
C MET A 175 -34.54 18.73 -19.00
N ASP A 176 -35.50 17.87 -19.35
CA ASP A 176 -35.87 17.58 -20.72
C ASP A 176 -36.02 18.92 -21.45
N MET A 177 -35.12 19.17 -22.40
CA MET A 177 -35.17 20.31 -23.30
C MET A 177 -36.36 20.11 -24.26
N GLU A 178 -37.57 20.34 -23.78
CA GLU A 178 -38.68 20.73 -24.63
C GLU A 178 -38.53 22.22 -24.94
N ASP A 179 -38.11 22.53 -26.18
CA ASP A 179 -38.49 23.77 -26.84
C ASP A 179 -38.67 23.48 -28.34
N GLU A 180 -39.89 23.10 -28.66
CA GLU A 180 -40.57 23.27 -29.95
C GLU A 180 -40.66 24.77 -30.28
N TYR A 181 -40.12 25.23 -31.43
CA TYR A 181 -40.63 26.30 -32.31
C TYR A 181 -39.66 26.43 -33.51
N GLY A 182 -40.04 26.38 -34.79
CA GLY A 182 -41.36 26.40 -35.38
C GLY A 182 -41.33 26.04 -36.88
N GLN A 183 -42.54 25.84 -37.39
CA GLN A 183 -42.89 25.48 -38.77
C GLN A 183 -42.45 26.53 -39.82
N GLU A 184 -42.27 26.00 -41.03
CA GLU A 184 -42.01 26.66 -42.32
C GLU A 184 -42.98 27.82 -42.64
N PRO A 185 -42.60 28.70 -43.59
CA PRO A 185 -42.89 28.41 -45.01
C PRO A 185 -41.67 28.55 -45.95
#